data_AF-A0A938ECC1-F1
#
_entry.id   AF-A0A938ECC1-F1
#
_cell.length_a   1.000
_cell.length_b   1.000
_cell.length_c   1.000
_cell.angle_alpha   90.00
_cell.angle_beta   90.00
_cell.angle_gamma   90.00
#
_symmetry.space_group_name_H-M   'P 1'
#
loop_
_entity.id
_entity.type
_entity.pdbx_description
1 polymer ?
#
loop_
_entity_poly.entity_id
_entity_poly.type
_entity_poly.pdbx_seq_one_letter_code
_entity_poly.pdbx_strand_id
1 'polypeptide(L)'
;MAPDHDHDHAHVHGPGCGHDHAAGDEVAEAERLANELADATARLAGQLGWAVAPHRDRTRWSLAGAPVAVVFERAANRAAKPKHRSGQLAPELLPFLVDAVLRTRERLAYADGEDNPYLIPLVLGCFYAVESARSGALGLGPETRRDLPHVELLADDDATADIRGVPGTAMLRAIAPVESDAGAEHVMAVQFVWRS
;
A
#
# COMPACT_ATOMS: atom_id res chain seq x y z
N MET A 1 42.16 -49.49 -52.54
CA MET A 1 43.24 -48.50 -52.38
C MET A 1 42.59 -47.15 -52.19
N ALA A 2 42.63 -46.61 -50.96
CA ALA A 2 42.33 -45.20 -50.70
C ALA A 2 43.50 -44.32 -51.19
N PRO A 3 43.28 -43.01 -51.30
CA PRO A 3 43.99 -42.15 -50.36
C PRO A 3 43.11 -41.06 -49.71
N ASP A 4 43.55 -40.69 -48.50
CA ASP A 4 43.16 -39.58 -47.64
C ASP A 4 43.14 -38.21 -48.32
N HIS A 5 42.35 -37.28 -47.78
CA HIS A 5 42.84 -35.95 -47.33
C HIS A 5 41.78 -35.25 -46.44
N ASP A 6 42.05 -35.34 -45.15
CA ASP A 6 42.01 -34.30 -44.11
C ASP A 6 41.59 -32.88 -44.55
N HIS A 7 40.52 -32.33 -43.96
CA HIS A 7 40.28 -30.88 -43.81
C HIS A 7 39.55 -30.59 -42.49
N ASP A 8 40.30 -29.99 -41.58
CA ASP A 8 39.87 -29.19 -40.44
C ASP A 8 38.70 -28.25 -40.78
N HIS A 9 37.64 -28.28 -39.97
CA HIS A 9 36.99 -27.04 -39.51
C HIS A 9 36.49 -27.23 -38.09
N ALA A 10 37.34 -26.81 -37.15
CA ALA A 10 36.92 -26.41 -35.82
C ALA A 10 35.90 -25.27 -35.93
N HIS A 11 34.63 -25.55 -35.62
CA HIS A 11 33.70 -24.50 -35.20
C HIS A 11 33.71 -24.43 -33.69
N VAL A 12 34.65 -23.63 -33.18
CA VAL A 12 34.58 -23.01 -31.88
C VAL A 12 33.36 -22.08 -31.88
N HIS A 13 32.28 -22.50 -31.24
CA HIS A 13 31.26 -21.55 -30.77
C HIS A 13 31.66 -21.12 -29.35
N GLY A 14 32.39 -20.00 -29.31
CA GLY A 14 32.54 -19.17 -28.12
C GLY A 14 31.21 -18.55 -27.66
N PRO A 15 31.25 -17.77 -26.58
CA PRO A 15 30.33 -17.90 -25.44
C PRO A 15 29.08 -17.02 -25.53
N GLY A 16 28.05 -17.45 -24.78
CA GLY A 16 27.10 -16.53 -24.14
C GLY A 16 26.10 -15.85 -25.06
N CYS A 17 25.02 -16.55 -25.41
CA CYS A 17 23.82 -15.90 -25.96
C CYS A 17 22.58 -16.59 -25.38
N GLY A 18 21.82 -15.82 -24.61
CA GLY A 18 20.57 -16.23 -24.00
C GLY A 18 20.71 -16.18 -22.49
N HIS A 19 20.17 -15.14 -21.88
CA HIS A 19 19.35 -15.16 -20.65
C HIS A 19 19.13 -13.75 -20.04
N ASP A 20 19.66 -12.67 -20.63
CA ASP A 20 19.52 -11.32 -20.03
C ASP A 20 18.29 -10.50 -20.51
N HIS A 21 17.55 -10.96 -21.53
CA HIS A 21 16.38 -10.20 -22.02
C HIS A 21 15.09 -10.45 -21.22
N ALA A 22 14.92 -11.62 -20.61
CA ALA A 22 13.71 -11.95 -19.86
C ALA A 22 13.63 -11.19 -18.52
N ALA A 23 14.76 -11.02 -17.84
CA ALA A 23 14.82 -10.29 -16.57
C ALA A 23 14.55 -8.78 -16.76
N GLY A 24 14.96 -8.21 -17.89
CA GLY A 24 14.68 -6.80 -18.22
C GLY A 24 13.21 -6.51 -18.43
N ASP A 25 12.48 -7.40 -19.11
CA ASP A 25 11.04 -7.26 -19.37
C ASP A 25 10.21 -7.45 -18.08
N GLU A 26 10.60 -8.37 -17.20
CA GLU A 26 9.93 -8.60 -15.91
C GLU A 26 10.12 -7.42 -14.94
N VAL A 27 11.32 -6.83 -14.89
CA VAL A 27 11.58 -5.64 -14.05
C VAL A 27 10.79 -4.44 -14.57
N ALA A 28 10.79 -4.19 -15.89
CA ALA A 28 10.02 -3.11 -16.48
C ALA A 28 8.50 -3.26 -16.22
N GLU A 29 7.98 -4.49 -16.26
CA GLU A 29 6.59 -4.77 -15.92
C GLU A 29 6.30 -4.51 -14.44
N ALA A 30 7.17 -4.96 -13.55
CA ALA A 30 7.03 -4.74 -12.11
C ALA A 30 7.05 -3.24 -11.77
N GLU A 31 7.95 -2.47 -12.38
CA GLU A 31 8.02 -1.02 -12.21
C GLU A 31 6.76 -0.31 -12.73
N ARG A 32 6.27 -0.71 -13.90
CA ARG A 32 5.01 -0.19 -14.46
C ARG A 32 3.85 -0.44 -13.51
N LEU A 33 3.74 -1.67 -13.01
CA LEU A 33 2.67 -2.05 -12.08
C LEU A 33 2.77 -1.28 -10.76
N ALA A 34 3.98 -1.13 -10.22
CA ALA A 34 4.21 -0.34 -9.00
C ALA A 34 3.78 1.12 -9.21
N ASN A 35 4.13 1.72 -10.36
CA ASN A 35 3.75 3.08 -10.70
C ASN A 35 2.22 3.23 -10.85
N GLU A 36 1.55 2.30 -11.54
CA GLU A 36 0.09 2.29 -11.67
C GLU A 36 -0.60 2.18 -10.32
N LEU A 37 -0.09 1.31 -9.44
CA LEU A 37 -0.62 1.11 -8.09
C LEU A 37 -0.42 2.34 -7.20
N ALA A 38 0.73 3.02 -7.31
CA ALA A 38 1.02 4.23 -6.54
C ALA A 38 0.09 5.36 -6.97
N ASP A 39 -0.12 5.49 -8.28
CA ASP A 39 -0.99 6.48 -8.88
C ASP A 39 -2.47 6.25 -8.53
N ALA A 40 -2.93 4.98 -8.54
CA ALA A 40 -4.27 4.61 -8.10
C ALA A 40 -4.46 4.85 -6.59
N THR A 41 -3.46 4.53 -5.78
CA THR A 41 -3.45 4.79 -4.33
C THR A 41 -3.56 6.29 -4.06
N ALA A 42 -2.72 7.10 -4.69
CA ALA A 42 -2.72 8.55 -4.51
C ALA A 42 -4.01 9.21 -5.01
N ARG A 43 -4.62 8.69 -6.07
CA ARG A 43 -5.96 9.12 -6.51
C ARG A 43 -7.03 8.87 -5.45
N LEU A 44 -7.09 7.66 -4.90
CA LEU A 44 -8.08 7.34 -3.86
C LEU A 44 -7.83 8.17 -2.59
N ALA A 45 -6.57 8.31 -2.18
CA ALA A 45 -6.20 9.15 -1.04
C ALA A 45 -6.57 10.63 -1.28
N GLY A 46 -6.38 11.15 -2.50
CA GLY A 46 -6.84 12.48 -2.90
C GLY A 46 -8.36 12.64 -2.80
N GLN A 47 -9.13 11.63 -3.21
CA GLN A 47 -10.60 11.64 -3.08
C GLN A 47 -11.07 11.60 -1.63
N LEU A 48 -10.33 10.91 -0.75
CA LEU A 48 -10.64 10.79 0.68
C LEU A 48 -9.96 11.86 1.54
N GLY A 49 -9.15 12.75 0.95
CA GLY A 49 -8.36 13.75 1.66
C GLY A 49 -9.21 14.74 2.46
N TRP A 50 -10.48 14.91 2.11
CA TRP A 50 -11.43 15.70 2.90
C TRP A 50 -11.54 15.22 4.36
N ALA A 51 -11.37 13.92 4.60
CA ALA A 51 -11.49 13.34 5.95
C ALA A 51 -10.37 13.83 6.86
N VAL A 52 -9.15 13.97 6.34
CA VAL A 52 -7.98 14.40 7.11
C VAL A 52 -7.78 15.91 7.08
N ALA A 53 -8.37 16.62 6.11
CA ALA A 53 -8.17 18.06 5.90
C ALA A 53 -8.25 18.94 7.17
N PRO A 54 -9.14 18.70 8.15
CA PRO A 54 -9.19 19.48 9.40
C PRO A 54 -7.92 19.41 10.26
N HIS A 55 -7.05 18.42 10.04
CA HIS A 55 -5.81 18.18 10.80
C HIS A 55 -4.55 18.64 10.06
N ARG A 56 -4.69 19.41 8.97
CA ARG A 56 -3.53 19.99 8.26
C ARG A 56 -2.85 21.02 9.16
N ASP A 57 -1.53 20.96 9.23
CA ASP A 57 -0.70 21.87 10.02
C ASP A 57 0.57 22.26 9.26
N ARG A 58 1.39 23.12 9.89
CA ARG A 58 2.70 23.59 9.35
C ARG A 58 3.86 22.78 9.93
N THR A 59 3.71 21.46 9.90
CA THR A 59 4.70 20.50 10.39
C THR A 59 4.90 19.43 9.35
N ARG A 60 6.14 18.98 9.14
CA ARG A 60 6.39 17.77 8.34
C ARG A 60 6.29 16.53 9.18
N TRP A 61 5.56 15.53 8.66
CA TRP A 61 5.38 14.24 9.30
C TRP A 61 6.09 13.15 8.49
N SER A 62 6.90 12.35 9.18
CA SER A 62 7.59 11.17 8.64
C SER A 62 7.21 9.92 9.41
N LEU A 63 7.46 8.76 8.79
CA LEU A 63 7.25 7.47 9.44
C LEU A 63 8.36 7.24 10.49
N ALA A 64 7.96 6.97 11.74
CA ALA A 64 8.87 6.71 12.87
C ALA A 64 9.11 5.21 13.13
N GLY A 65 8.32 4.34 12.50
CA GLY A 65 8.39 2.89 12.69
C GLY A 65 7.57 2.11 11.66
N ALA A 66 7.62 0.78 11.70
CA ALA A 66 6.92 -0.05 10.73
C ALA A 66 5.40 0.11 10.85
N PRO A 67 4.69 0.54 9.79
CA PRO A 67 3.25 0.69 9.86
C PRO A 67 2.56 -0.67 9.73
N VAL A 68 1.34 -0.74 10.25
CA VAL A 68 0.55 -1.97 10.38
C VAL A 68 -0.79 -1.75 9.69
N ALA A 69 -1.29 -2.78 9.01
CA ALA A 69 -2.68 -2.82 8.58
C ALA A 69 -3.42 -3.97 9.27
N VAL A 70 -4.66 -3.69 9.63
CA VAL A 70 -5.57 -4.63 10.29
C VAL A 70 -6.87 -4.68 9.51
N VAL A 71 -7.23 -5.85 9.05
CA VAL A 71 -8.51 -6.14 8.40
C VAL A 71 -9.39 -6.92 9.37
N PHE A 72 -10.61 -6.44 9.55
CA PHE A 72 -11.59 -7.05 10.43
C PHE A 72 -12.94 -7.16 9.72
N GLU A 73 -13.51 -8.37 9.67
CA GLU A 73 -14.83 -8.62 9.09
C GLU A 73 -15.77 -9.13 10.19
N ARG A 74 -16.89 -8.43 10.37
CA ARG A 74 -17.99 -8.85 11.24
C ARG A 74 -19.21 -9.14 10.41
N ALA A 75 -19.52 -10.42 10.23
CA ALA A 75 -20.72 -10.85 9.53
C ALA A 75 -22.00 -10.32 10.22
N ALA A 76 -23.05 -10.07 9.42
CA ALA A 76 -24.37 -9.66 9.92
C ALA A 76 -25.00 -10.73 10.83
N ASN A 77 -24.74 -12.01 10.54
CA ASN A 77 -25.10 -13.11 11.43
C ASN A 77 -24.25 -13.04 12.71
N ARG A 78 -24.88 -12.65 13.82
CA ARG A 78 -24.21 -12.49 15.13
C ARG A 78 -23.59 -13.78 15.67
N ALA A 79 -24.07 -14.95 15.24
CA ALA A 79 -23.53 -16.25 15.63
C ALA A 79 -22.24 -16.60 14.88
N ALA A 80 -21.97 -15.96 13.74
CA ALA A 80 -20.72 -16.16 13.02
C ALA A 80 -19.55 -15.50 13.78
N LYS A 81 -18.39 -16.16 13.77
CA LYS A 81 -17.17 -15.61 14.36
C LYS A 81 -16.64 -14.47 13.49
N PRO A 82 -16.10 -13.38 14.08
CA PRO A 82 -15.38 -12.38 13.32
C PRO A 82 -14.15 -12.98 12.64
N LYS A 83 -13.76 -12.42 11.49
CA LYS A 83 -12.46 -12.70 10.86
C LYS A 83 -11.52 -11.54 11.10
N HIS A 84 -10.25 -11.85 11.31
CA HIS A 84 -9.20 -10.89 11.58
C HIS A 84 -7.93 -11.28 10.84
N ARG A 85 -7.29 -10.32 10.19
CA ARG A 85 -5.98 -10.43 9.56
C ARG A 85 -5.20 -9.17 9.86
N SER A 86 -3.94 -9.29 10.25
CA SER A 86 -3.07 -8.16 10.52
C SER A 86 -1.66 -8.43 10.03
N GLY A 87 -0.95 -7.39 9.60
CA GLY A 87 0.43 -7.51 9.16
C GLY A 87 1.13 -6.16 9.10
N GLN A 88 2.45 -6.19 9.25
CA GLN A 88 3.31 -5.05 8.96
C GLN A 88 3.48 -4.90 7.44
N LEU A 89 3.69 -3.68 7.00
CA LEU A 89 4.12 -3.44 5.62
C LEU A 89 5.50 -4.06 5.41
N ALA A 90 5.65 -4.84 4.34
CA ALA A 90 6.95 -5.40 3.95
C ALA A 90 7.95 -4.25 3.67
N PRO A 91 9.19 -4.30 4.18
CA PRO A 91 10.17 -3.22 4.02
C PRO A 91 10.41 -2.81 2.56
N GLU A 92 10.31 -3.77 1.63
CA GLU A 92 10.50 -3.57 0.19
C GLU A 92 9.41 -2.67 -0.43
N LEU A 93 8.26 -2.52 0.25
CA LEU A 93 7.16 -1.65 -0.18
C LEU A 93 7.25 -0.22 0.41
N LEU A 94 8.24 0.07 1.27
CA LEU A 94 8.42 1.42 1.82
C LEU A 94 8.68 2.49 0.74
N PRO A 95 9.56 2.26 -0.27
CA PRO A 95 9.76 3.24 -1.34
C PRO A 95 8.47 3.55 -2.10
N PHE A 96 7.64 2.53 -2.34
CA PHE A 96 6.32 2.68 -2.94
C PHE A 96 5.41 3.57 -2.08
N LEU A 97 5.35 3.33 -0.76
CA LEU A 97 4.52 4.10 0.14
C LEU A 97 4.96 5.58 0.17
N VAL A 98 6.27 5.84 0.21
CA VAL A 98 6.82 7.20 0.14
C VAL A 98 6.41 7.91 -1.14
N ASP A 99 6.53 7.26 -2.30
CA ASP A 99 6.11 7.82 -3.60
C ASP A 99 4.59 8.11 -3.61
N ALA A 100 3.76 7.17 -3.16
CA ALA A 100 2.31 7.37 -3.08
C ALA A 100 1.94 8.54 -2.14
N VAL A 101 2.65 8.71 -1.02
CA VAL A 101 2.46 9.86 -0.10
C VAL A 101 2.81 11.17 -0.79
N LEU A 102 3.96 11.26 -1.48
CA LEU A 102 4.38 12.47 -2.20
C LEU A 102 3.36 12.86 -3.28
N ARG A 103 2.93 11.89 -4.09
CA ARG A 103 1.87 12.06 -5.10
C ARG A 103 0.54 12.50 -4.49
N THR A 104 0.25 12.11 -3.26
CA THR A 104 -0.96 12.52 -2.55
C THR A 104 -0.83 13.96 -2.05
N ARG A 105 0.33 14.36 -1.52
CA ARG A 105 0.61 15.75 -1.12
C ARG A 105 0.41 16.72 -2.30
N GLU A 106 0.94 16.36 -3.47
CA GLU A 106 0.75 17.13 -4.71
C GLU A 106 -0.73 17.27 -5.07
N ARG A 107 -1.49 16.17 -5.05
CA ARG A 107 -2.93 16.16 -5.37
C ARG A 107 -3.75 16.99 -4.40
N LEU A 108 -3.38 17.00 -3.12
CA LEU A 108 -4.04 17.80 -2.08
C LEU A 108 -3.57 19.25 -2.05
N ALA A 109 -2.65 19.64 -2.95
CA ALA A 109 -2.04 20.96 -3.00
C ALA A 109 -1.48 21.40 -1.64
N TYR A 110 -0.71 20.52 -0.99
CA TYR A 110 0.01 20.85 0.24
C TYR A 110 1.16 21.78 -0.09
N ALA A 111 1.27 22.91 0.63
CA ALA A 111 2.39 23.83 0.47
C ALA A 111 3.67 23.25 1.10
N ASP A 112 4.81 23.88 0.82
CA ASP A 112 6.06 23.54 1.47
C ASP A 112 5.97 23.75 2.99
N GLY A 113 6.32 22.72 3.74
CA GLY A 113 6.23 22.71 5.20
C GLY A 113 4.82 22.48 5.75
N GLU A 114 3.82 22.24 4.88
CA GLU A 114 2.48 21.82 5.31
C GLU A 114 2.30 20.32 5.11
N ASP A 115 1.66 19.70 6.09
CA ASP A 115 1.42 18.26 6.08
C ASP A 115 0.27 17.87 7.00
N ASN A 116 0.11 16.56 7.22
CA ASN A 116 -0.93 16.02 8.08
C ASN A 116 -0.49 14.71 8.74
N PRO A 117 -0.66 14.55 10.06
CA PRO A 117 -0.23 13.36 10.78
C PRO A 117 -0.96 12.08 10.31
N TYR A 118 -2.16 12.21 9.75
CA TYR A 118 -2.96 11.10 9.23
C TYR A 118 -2.69 10.77 7.75
N LEU A 119 -1.80 11.50 7.06
CA LEU A 119 -1.59 11.29 5.63
C LEU A 119 -0.97 9.92 5.32
N ILE A 120 0.07 9.53 6.05
CA ILE A 120 0.74 8.23 5.89
C ILE A 120 -0.25 7.06 6.12
N PRO A 121 -1.01 7.00 7.24
CA PRO A 121 -1.98 5.94 7.43
C PRO A 121 -3.14 6.00 6.43
N LEU A 122 -3.58 7.18 5.99
CA LEU A 122 -4.59 7.31 4.92
C LEU A 122 -4.11 6.65 3.62
N VAL A 123 -2.89 6.98 3.18
CA VAL A 123 -2.30 6.44 1.95
C VAL A 123 -2.10 4.93 2.05
N LEU A 124 -1.65 4.43 3.21
CA LEU A 124 -1.53 2.99 3.45
C LEU A 124 -2.89 2.28 3.39
N GLY A 125 -3.92 2.86 4.00
CA GLY A 125 -5.29 2.34 3.90
C GLY A 125 -5.79 2.31 2.45
N CYS A 126 -5.52 3.37 1.69
CA CYS A 126 -5.86 3.44 0.27
C CYS A 126 -5.13 2.38 -0.56
N PHE A 127 -3.85 2.13 -0.28
CA PHE A 127 -3.07 1.09 -0.94
C PHE A 127 -3.74 -0.28 -0.77
N TYR A 128 -4.09 -0.66 0.46
CA TYR A 128 -4.74 -1.93 0.73
C TYR A 128 -6.16 -2.01 0.18
N ALA A 129 -6.91 -0.90 0.16
CA ALA A 129 -8.23 -0.87 -0.48
C ALA A 129 -8.15 -1.10 -1.99
N VAL A 130 -7.20 -0.44 -2.67
CA VAL A 130 -6.94 -0.62 -4.11
C VAL A 130 -6.43 -2.03 -4.41
N GLU A 131 -5.49 -2.54 -3.62
CA GLU A 131 -4.95 -3.89 -3.75
C GLU A 131 -6.07 -4.94 -3.59
N SER A 132 -6.92 -4.77 -2.57
CA SER A 132 -8.08 -5.63 -2.33
C SER A 132 -9.06 -5.63 -3.49
N ALA A 133 -9.34 -4.46 -4.08
CA ALA A 133 -10.20 -4.36 -5.24
C ALA A 133 -9.60 -5.09 -6.45
N ARG A 134 -8.27 -5.04 -6.61
CA ARG A 134 -7.55 -5.64 -7.74
C ARG A 134 -7.40 -7.16 -7.62
N SER A 135 -6.84 -7.65 -6.51
CA SER A 135 -6.47 -9.06 -6.34
C SER A 135 -7.44 -9.86 -5.46
N GLY A 136 -8.15 -9.19 -4.54
CA GLY A 136 -8.95 -9.84 -3.51
C GLY A 136 -8.13 -10.49 -2.39
N ALA A 137 -6.81 -10.33 -2.32
CA ALA A 137 -5.93 -11.03 -1.38
C ALA A 137 -6.32 -10.81 0.10
N LEU A 138 -6.78 -9.60 0.43
CA LEU A 138 -7.24 -9.26 1.78
C LEU A 138 -8.69 -9.64 2.08
N GLY A 139 -9.44 -10.15 1.09
CA GLY A 139 -10.85 -10.52 1.22
C GLY A 139 -11.84 -9.36 1.33
N LEU A 140 -11.39 -8.12 1.12
CA LEU A 140 -12.23 -6.90 1.08
C LEU A 140 -12.68 -6.51 -0.33
N GLY A 141 -12.35 -7.32 -1.35
CA GLY A 141 -12.56 -6.99 -2.75
C GLY A 141 -14.01 -6.67 -3.13
N PRO A 142 -15.02 -7.43 -2.67
CA PRO A 142 -16.42 -7.10 -2.95
C PRO A 142 -16.83 -5.72 -2.41
N GLU A 143 -16.42 -5.38 -1.19
CA GLU A 143 -16.76 -4.13 -0.52
C GLU A 143 -16.05 -2.94 -1.16
N THR A 144 -14.74 -3.06 -1.41
CA THR A 144 -13.92 -1.97 -1.97
C THR A 144 -14.24 -1.65 -3.42
N ARG A 145 -14.83 -2.61 -4.17
CA ARG A 145 -15.33 -2.37 -5.54
C ARG A 145 -16.71 -1.72 -5.58
N ARG A 146 -17.51 -1.88 -4.52
CA ARG A 146 -18.90 -1.45 -4.50
C ARG A 146 -19.03 0.02 -4.13
N ASP A 147 -18.40 0.44 -3.03
CA ASP A 147 -18.61 1.74 -2.42
C ASP A 147 -17.32 2.31 -1.80
N LEU A 148 -17.25 3.64 -1.69
CA LEU A 148 -16.21 4.31 -0.90
C LEU A 148 -16.43 4.05 0.60
N PRO A 149 -15.34 3.87 1.38
CA PRO A 149 -15.47 3.66 2.82
C PRO A 149 -15.92 4.93 3.54
N HIS A 150 -16.57 4.74 4.68
CA HIS A 150 -16.56 5.76 5.72
C HIS A 150 -15.16 5.81 6.36
N VAL A 151 -14.64 7.01 6.61
CA VAL A 151 -13.29 7.23 7.13
C VAL A 151 -13.37 7.75 8.56
N GLU A 152 -12.72 7.05 9.49
CA GLU A 152 -12.58 7.42 10.89
C GLU A 152 -11.09 7.65 11.21
N LEU A 153 -10.79 8.70 11.98
CA LEU A 153 -9.44 9.07 12.38
C LEU A 153 -9.25 8.73 13.86
N LEU A 154 -8.13 8.07 14.18
CA LEU A 154 -7.82 7.58 15.52
C LEU A 154 -6.37 7.95 15.87
N ALA A 155 -6.14 8.41 17.10
CA ALA A 155 -4.80 8.77 17.57
C ALA A 155 -4.43 7.98 18.82
N ASP A 156 -3.12 7.76 18.97
CA ASP A 156 -2.45 7.20 20.13
C ASP A 156 -3.12 5.92 20.66
N ASP A 157 -3.64 5.93 21.88
CA ASP A 157 -4.26 4.76 22.50
C ASP A 157 -5.43 4.21 21.66
N ASP A 158 -6.23 5.08 21.04
CA ASP A 158 -7.38 4.67 20.22
C ASP A 158 -6.94 4.02 18.89
N ALA A 159 -5.78 4.39 18.37
CA ALA A 159 -5.24 3.82 17.14
C ALA A 159 -4.94 2.32 17.30
N THR A 160 -4.46 1.93 18.48
CA THR A 160 -4.05 0.55 18.81
C THR A 160 -5.11 -0.25 19.57
N ALA A 161 -6.19 0.39 20.02
CA ALA A 161 -7.29 -0.27 20.71
C ALA A 161 -8.00 -1.33 19.84
N ASP A 162 -8.54 -2.37 20.47
CA ASP A 162 -9.29 -3.43 19.80
C ASP A 162 -10.43 -2.89 18.92
N ILE A 163 -10.52 -3.41 17.69
CA ILE A 163 -11.59 -3.04 16.75
C ILE A 163 -12.92 -3.65 17.23
N ARG A 164 -13.83 -2.79 17.69
CA ARG A 164 -15.20 -3.17 18.06
C ARG A 164 -16.12 -3.06 16.84
N GLY A 165 -16.17 -4.12 16.05
CA GLY A 165 -16.98 -4.14 14.82
C GLY A 165 -18.49 -4.25 15.05
N VAL A 166 -19.25 -3.49 14.26
CA VAL A 166 -20.71 -3.61 14.16
C VAL A 166 -21.03 -4.82 13.26
N PRO A 167 -22.05 -5.65 13.58
CA PRO A 167 -22.48 -6.71 12.66
C PRO A 167 -22.84 -6.16 11.26
N GLY A 168 -22.34 -6.81 10.22
CA GLY A 168 -22.52 -6.38 8.82
C GLY A 168 -21.49 -5.34 8.36
N THR A 169 -20.30 -5.32 8.95
CA THR A 169 -19.24 -4.38 8.55
C THR A 169 -17.94 -5.09 8.23
N ALA A 170 -17.27 -4.61 7.19
CA ALA A 170 -15.87 -4.86 6.93
C ALA A 170 -15.07 -3.59 7.25
N MET A 171 -13.93 -3.75 7.91
CA MET A 171 -13.09 -2.65 8.31
C MET A 171 -11.63 -2.90 7.94
N LEU A 172 -10.94 -1.83 7.58
CA LEU A 172 -9.50 -1.78 7.39
C LEU A 172 -8.96 -0.64 8.24
N ARG A 173 -8.11 -0.92 9.23
CA ARG A 173 -7.38 0.08 9.98
C ARG A 173 -5.92 0.08 9.55
N ALA A 174 -5.44 1.20 9.03
CA ALA A 174 -4.04 1.44 8.77
C ALA A 174 -3.47 2.28 9.93
N ILE A 175 -2.43 1.77 10.58
CA ILE A 175 -1.78 2.34 11.76
C ILE A 175 -0.34 2.70 11.37
N ALA A 176 0.07 3.92 11.64
CA ALA A 176 1.41 4.41 11.35
C ALA A 176 1.98 5.15 12.57
N PRO A 177 3.12 4.69 13.11
CA PRO A 177 3.95 5.52 13.96
C PRO A 177 4.51 6.67 13.12
N VAL A 178 4.28 7.91 13.55
CA VAL A 178 4.72 9.11 12.85
C VAL A 178 5.47 10.04 13.80
N GLU A 179 6.45 10.75 13.25
CA GLU A 179 7.26 11.73 13.97
C GLU A 179 7.17 13.07 13.24
N SER A 180 6.97 14.15 14.00
CA SER A 180 7.06 15.52 13.52
C SER A 180 8.51 15.97 13.33
N ASP A 181 8.76 16.98 12.51
CA ASP A 181 10.08 17.65 12.42
C ASP A 181 10.65 18.16 13.77
N ALA A 182 9.81 18.40 14.78
CA ALA A 182 10.19 18.77 16.14
C ALA A 182 10.54 17.56 17.04
N GLY A 183 10.44 16.33 16.54
CA GLY A 183 10.74 15.09 17.27
C GLY A 183 9.60 14.55 18.14
N ALA A 184 8.38 15.09 18.04
CA ALA A 184 7.22 14.51 18.70
C ALA A 184 6.74 13.25 17.95
N GLU A 185 6.70 12.13 18.66
CA GLU A 185 6.21 10.84 18.15
C GLU A 185 4.73 10.63 18.51
N HIS A 186 3.96 10.12 17.56
CA HIS A 186 2.56 9.78 17.71
C HIS A 186 2.23 8.48 16.99
N VAL A 187 1.15 7.81 17.41
CA VAL A 187 0.61 6.66 16.67
C VAL A 187 -0.70 7.08 16.02
N MET A 188 -0.70 7.26 14.71
CA MET A 188 -1.88 7.72 13.97
C MET A 188 -2.51 6.56 13.23
N ALA A 189 -3.83 6.53 13.16
CA ALA A 189 -4.54 5.53 12.38
C ALA A 189 -5.72 6.12 11.61
N VAL A 190 -5.96 5.51 10.46
CA VAL A 190 -7.12 5.74 9.62
C VAL A 190 -7.87 4.43 9.50
N GLN A 191 -9.15 4.44 9.88
CA GLN A 191 -10.05 3.30 9.79
C GLN A 191 -11.08 3.52 8.67
N PHE A 192 -11.07 2.62 7.70
CA PHE A 192 -12.07 2.51 6.66
C PHE A 192 -13.15 1.52 7.08
N VAL A 193 -14.40 1.92 6.94
CA VAL A 193 -15.57 1.12 7.29
C VAL A 193 -16.50 0.99 6.08
N TRP A 194 -16.76 -0.24 5.65
CA TRP A 194 -17.78 -0.57 4.67
C TRP A 194 -18.94 -1.27 5.37
N ARG A 195 -20.18 -0.83 5.10
CA ARG A 195 -21.40 -1.46 5.63
C ARG A 195 -22.09 -2.22 4.50
N SER A 196 -22.38 -3.50 4.74
CA SER A 196 -23.05 -4.40 3.79
C SER A 196 -24.57 -4.21 3.78
#